data_AF-A0A7Z0MEX7-F1
#
_entry.id   AF-A0A7Z0MEX7-F1
#
_cell.length_a   1.000
_cell.length_b   1.000
_cell.length_c   1.000
_cell.angle_alpha   90.00
_cell.angle_beta   90.00
_cell.angle_gamma   90.00
#
_symmetry.space_group_name_H-M   'P 1'
#
loop_
_entity.id
_entity.type
_entity.pdbx_description
1 polymer ?
#
loop_
_entity_poly.entity_id
_entity_poly.type
_entity_poly.pdbx_seq_one_letter_code
_entity_poly.pdbx_strand_id
1 'polypeptide(L)'
;MLPLVAVCGLGLAQSALAQVSRTPWEMHEGQDVIKLDAELPSNGALPENGYIGFQHAEIPVEGSGWAPAPNPDTIGFGGPNASKIGAAGGTCRRALDYTYFQTFVDVPAGTQVDEFKIVFQGMDDASRITIFNSAHPGGQVVEGSYVTRASAGTPSATTDLKALVTTGRNRVVITQVDWCPVGNQLQSAQVHLNGGNVTAAVPVASTVLGPFLPTSHGDVHIRSTDGLRYDFQAAGDYLLIQSTDGEVVVQARQEMWDQNPKVSVNRAGAMRVMSDIIEWYLLPEKALYLNGQPIGMPSSRLALPAGGAIEMLRAGNKEMLMLYWPNESFTGRMVSYPNKTMDVEVRKIVSSPRTYEGMIGNMDGDRANDMQIRGGASLGASLTNDSIARVGESWRVRANESLFTRDHPAPTAVAANDQPGMADLDSAARQKADQTCKTAGISDATALRNCIYDVAATGDETFVLSAQQFQETVAALPAAERAGEVVEPIDVQVPPATQAASGGQGAGLLLPGEKMQRGSRYSMSGHYLTFQEDGNLCIYKSEGDQWVWCINNDPSVPYQSSHAVEMTRDGRLLVTDANGGGVWQAPANNPQPGTGVYITDNGTLELRAPSGAVVWSSR
;
A
#
# COMPACT_ATOMS: atom_id res chain seq x y z
N MET A 1 41.07 40.77 -27.85
CA MET A 1 39.65 41.02 -27.52
C MET A 1 38.80 39.97 -28.22
N LEU A 2 38.29 39.00 -27.47
CA LEU A 2 37.17 38.13 -27.83
C LEU A 2 36.61 37.61 -26.49
N PRO A 3 35.33 37.83 -26.15
CA PRO A 3 34.78 37.35 -24.90
C PRO A 3 34.14 35.97 -25.03
N LEU A 4 34.16 35.29 -23.89
CA LEU A 4 33.51 34.03 -23.54
C LEU A 4 31.98 34.14 -23.71
N VAL A 5 31.35 33.15 -24.34
CA VAL A 5 29.89 32.93 -24.24
C VAL A 5 29.68 31.61 -23.51
N ALA A 6 29.05 31.70 -22.33
CA ALA A 6 28.62 30.57 -21.53
C ALA A 6 27.38 29.92 -22.17
N VAL A 7 27.41 28.60 -22.35
CA VAL A 7 26.24 27.80 -22.70
C VAL A 7 25.63 27.27 -21.40
N CYS A 8 24.52 27.87 -20.99
CA CYS A 8 23.66 27.35 -19.93
C CYS A 8 22.73 26.30 -20.55
N GLY A 9 22.98 25.02 -20.31
CA GLY A 9 22.05 23.94 -20.65
C GLY A 9 20.94 23.87 -19.60
N LEU A 10 19.81 24.52 -19.86
CA LEU A 10 18.56 24.27 -19.17
C LEU A 10 17.93 23.02 -19.78
N GLY A 11 18.05 21.89 -19.09
CA GLY A 11 17.23 20.70 -19.36
C GLY A 11 15.79 21.01 -19.00
N LEU A 12 14.93 21.10 -20.02
CA LEU A 12 13.48 21.14 -19.84
C LEU A 12 13.04 19.73 -19.40
N ALA A 13 12.73 19.58 -18.12
CA ALA A 13 11.86 18.49 -17.66
C ALA A 13 10.47 18.73 -18.27
N GLN A 14 10.10 17.94 -19.28
CA GLN A 14 8.71 17.88 -19.73
C GLN A 14 7.91 17.18 -18.64
N SER A 15 7.17 17.97 -17.85
CA SER A 15 6.08 17.49 -17.02
C SER A 15 5.06 16.78 -17.91
N ALA A 16 4.87 15.48 -17.71
CA ALA A 16 3.79 14.75 -18.34
C ALA A 16 2.46 15.31 -17.82
N LEU A 17 1.69 15.96 -18.70
CA LEU A 17 0.32 16.37 -18.39
C LEU A 17 -0.50 15.10 -18.11
N ALA A 18 -1.28 15.10 -17.03
CA ALA A 18 -2.23 14.03 -16.75
C ALA A 18 -3.19 13.88 -17.94
N GLN A 19 -3.29 12.67 -18.50
CA GLN A 19 -4.13 12.38 -19.66
C GLN A 19 -5.58 12.19 -19.21
N VAL A 20 -6.54 12.78 -19.93
CA VAL A 20 -7.98 12.54 -19.72
C VAL A 20 -8.27 11.07 -20.00
N SER A 21 -8.99 10.42 -19.09
CA SER A 21 -9.43 9.03 -19.23
C SER A 21 -10.87 8.86 -18.71
N ARG A 22 -11.45 7.69 -18.93
CA ARG A 22 -12.76 7.33 -18.37
C ARG A 22 -12.78 5.96 -17.71
N THR A 23 -13.79 5.63 -16.93
CA THR A 23 -14.00 4.25 -16.47
C THR A 23 -14.53 3.35 -17.60
N PRO A 24 -14.42 2.01 -17.49
CA PRO A 24 -15.23 1.08 -18.26
C PRO A 24 -16.72 1.45 -18.26
N TRP A 25 -17.43 1.11 -19.33
CA TRP A 25 -18.88 1.21 -19.38
C TRP A 25 -19.53 0.22 -18.41
N GLU A 26 -20.45 0.73 -17.61
CA GLU A 26 -21.37 -0.06 -16.80
C GLU A 26 -22.77 0.01 -17.43
N MET A 27 -23.60 -0.97 -17.12
CA MET A 27 -24.95 -1.15 -17.61
C MET A 27 -25.91 -1.40 -16.44
N HIS A 28 -27.11 -0.86 -16.54
CA HIS A 28 -28.23 -1.12 -15.63
C HIS A 28 -29.47 -1.45 -16.45
N GLU A 29 -30.13 -2.56 -16.09
CA GLU A 29 -31.25 -3.15 -16.82
C GLU A 29 -32.54 -2.31 -16.81
N GLY A 30 -32.59 -1.30 -15.94
CA GLY A 30 -33.71 -0.37 -15.81
C GLY A 30 -34.81 -0.93 -14.92
N GLN A 31 -36.02 -0.41 -15.11
CA GLN A 31 -37.23 -0.87 -14.42
C GLN A 31 -38.08 -1.73 -15.37
N ASP A 32 -39.22 -2.19 -14.90
CA ASP A 32 -40.19 -2.92 -15.72
C ASP A 32 -40.69 -2.08 -16.91
N VAL A 33 -41.10 -2.78 -17.97
CA VAL A 33 -41.69 -2.19 -19.19
C VAL A 33 -42.92 -1.34 -18.83
N ILE A 34 -42.92 -0.10 -19.32
CA ILE A 34 -44.00 0.87 -19.09
C ILE A 34 -44.97 0.81 -20.26
N LYS A 35 -46.24 0.53 -20.00
CA LYS A 35 -47.31 0.58 -21.02
C LYS A 35 -47.89 1.98 -21.11
N LEU A 36 -48.10 2.45 -22.34
CA LEU A 36 -48.63 3.78 -22.61
C LEU A 36 -50.10 3.71 -23.02
N ASP A 37 -50.89 4.66 -22.53
CA ASP A 37 -52.31 4.79 -22.89
C ASP A 37 -52.48 5.30 -24.32
N ALA A 38 -51.49 6.03 -24.84
CA ALA A 38 -51.46 6.58 -26.18
C ALA A 38 -50.25 6.07 -26.97
N GLU A 39 -50.41 6.00 -28.29
CA GLU A 39 -49.34 5.59 -29.20
C GLU A 39 -48.35 6.74 -29.45
N LEU A 40 -47.06 6.44 -29.32
CA LEU A 40 -46.00 7.38 -29.68
C LEU A 40 -45.98 7.62 -31.20
N PRO A 41 -45.71 8.85 -31.65
CA PRO A 41 -45.25 9.13 -33.01
C PRO A 41 -44.11 8.20 -33.41
N SER A 42 -43.98 7.89 -34.71
CA SER A 42 -42.92 7.01 -35.24
C SER A 42 -41.50 7.50 -34.94
N ASN A 43 -41.37 8.77 -34.58
CA ASN A 43 -40.15 9.49 -34.19
C ASN A 43 -40.26 10.05 -32.75
N GLY A 44 -40.88 9.31 -31.82
CA GLY A 44 -41.19 9.78 -30.45
C GLY A 44 -39.99 10.23 -29.59
N ALA A 45 -38.75 10.02 -30.05
CA ALA A 45 -37.53 10.57 -29.45
C ALA A 45 -37.01 11.87 -30.07
N LEU A 46 -37.62 12.37 -31.15
CA LEU A 46 -37.16 13.60 -31.80
C LEU A 46 -37.64 14.88 -31.08
N PRO A 47 -36.91 15.99 -31.24
CA PRO A 47 -37.23 17.28 -30.62
C PRO A 47 -38.65 17.78 -30.94
N GLU A 48 -39.14 17.58 -32.18
CA GLU A 48 -40.48 18.02 -32.58
C GLU A 48 -41.63 17.41 -31.77
N ASN A 49 -41.36 16.29 -31.08
CA ASN A 49 -42.32 15.59 -30.24
C ASN A 49 -42.06 15.81 -28.75
N GLY A 50 -41.22 16.79 -28.38
CA GLY A 50 -40.88 17.09 -26.99
C GLY A 50 -40.17 15.95 -26.25
N TYR A 51 -39.51 15.05 -26.99
CA TYR A 51 -38.77 13.91 -26.44
C TYR A 51 -39.61 12.99 -25.53
N ILE A 52 -40.91 12.84 -25.83
CA ILE A 52 -41.88 12.04 -25.04
C ILE A 52 -41.41 10.63 -24.69
N GLY A 53 -40.59 9.99 -25.54
CA GLY A 53 -39.98 8.69 -25.25
C GLY A 53 -39.07 8.65 -24.01
N PHE A 54 -38.61 9.80 -23.50
CA PHE A 54 -37.71 9.88 -22.33
C PHE A 54 -38.37 10.45 -21.06
N GLN A 55 -39.66 10.80 -21.09
CA GLN A 55 -40.34 11.44 -19.96
C GLN A 55 -40.53 10.51 -18.76
N HIS A 56 -40.52 9.20 -19.00
CA HIS A 56 -40.65 8.18 -17.96
C HIS A 56 -39.31 7.56 -17.54
N ALA A 57 -38.19 8.08 -18.06
CA ALA A 57 -36.87 7.55 -17.73
C ALA A 57 -36.37 8.06 -16.37
N GLU A 58 -36.03 7.12 -15.48
CA GLU A 58 -35.46 7.39 -14.16
C GLU A 58 -34.03 6.84 -14.11
N ILE A 59 -33.04 7.75 -14.13
CA ILE A 59 -31.63 7.37 -14.09
C ILE A 59 -31.32 6.75 -12.72
N PRO A 60 -30.82 5.50 -12.66
CA PRO A 60 -30.44 4.87 -11.41
C PRO A 60 -29.33 5.65 -10.69
N VAL A 61 -29.38 5.67 -9.36
CA VAL A 61 -28.32 6.25 -8.52
C VAL A 61 -27.00 5.49 -8.73
N GLU A 62 -25.86 6.16 -8.49
CA GLU A 62 -24.55 5.49 -8.57
C GLU A 62 -24.50 4.27 -7.62
N GLY A 63 -23.87 3.18 -8.06
CA GLY A 63 -23.60 1.98 -7.24
C GLY A 63 -24.77 1.02 -7.02
N SER A 64 -26.03 1.40 -7.27
CA SER A 64 -27.19 0.51 -7.14
C SER A 64 -27.53 -0.14 -8.48
N GLY A 65 -27.45 -1.48 -8.58
CA GLY A 65 -27.91 -2.25 -9.74
C GLY A 65 -27.06 -2.14 -11.02
N TRP A 66 -25.97 -1.38 -10.99
CA TRP A 66 -25.02 -1.27 -12.10
C TRP A 66 -24.11 -2.50 -12.14
N ALA A 67 -23.92 -3.05 -13.33
CA ALA A 67 -23.00 -4.15 -13.62
C ALA A 67 -22.08 -3.77 -14.79
N PRO A 68 -20.96 -4.46 -15.04
CA PRO A 68 -20.17 -4.23 -16.25
C PRO A 68 -21.02 -4.37 -17.52
N ALA A 69 -20.89 -3.44 -18.47
CA ALA A 69 -21.51 -3.59 -19.77
C ALA A 69 -20.89 -4.79 -20.54
N PRO A 70 -21.61 -5.40 -21.50
CA PRO A 70 -21.10 -6.55 -22.27
C PRO A 70 -19.71 -6.33 -22.90
N ASN A 71 -19.40 -5.09 -23.28
CA ASN A 71 -18.07 -4.63 -23.64
C ASN A 71 -17.71 -3.37 -22.84
N PRO A 72 -16.63 -3.36 -22.05
CA PRO A 72 -16.25 -2.21 -21.22
C PRO A 72 -15.79 -0.98 -22.01
N ASP A 73 -15.30 -1.17 -23.24
CA ASP A 73 -14.80 -0.09 -24.09
C ASP A 73 -15.90 0.48 -24.98
N THR A 74 -16.88 -0.33 -25.37
CA THR A 74 -17.88 0.10 -26.37
C THR A 74 -19.34 -0.14 -25.99
N ILE A 75 -19.68 -0.79 -24.87
CA ILE A 75 -21.02 -1.27 -24.49
C ILE A 75 -21.36 -2.64 -25.07
N GLY A 76 -21.52 -2.80 -26.39
CA GLY A 76 -21.81 -4.11 -27.00
C GLY A 76 -23.15 -4.74 -26.57
N PHE A 77 -24.15 -3.93 -26.25
CA PHE A 77 -25.44 -4.38 -25.72
C PHE A 77 -26.42 -4.76 -26.84
N GLY A 78 -27.19 -5.82 -26.57
CA GLY A 78 -28.45 -6.09 -27.25
C GLY A 78 -28.39 -7.04 -28.45
N GLY A 79 -29.47 -7.05 -29.23
CA GLY A 79 -29.68 -7.94 -30.37
C GLY A 79 -31.18 -8.11 -30.70
N PRO A 80 -31.53 -8.94 -31.69
CA PRO A 80 -32.91 -9.08 -32.18
C PRO A 80 -33.94 -9.47 -31.12
N ASN A 81 -33.52 -10.11 -30.03
CA ASN A 81 -34.37 -10.63 -28.95
C ASN A 81 -34.18 -9.87 -27.62
N ALA A 82 -33.44 -8.76 -27.62
CA ALA A 82 -33.10 -8.05 -26.38
C ALA A 82 -34.26 -7.21 -25.81
N SER A 83 -35.27 -6.89 -26.63
CA SER A 83 -36.44 -6.15 -26.18
C SER A 83 -37.23 -6.92 -25.12
N LYS A 84 -37.54 -6.26 -24.00
CA LYS A 84 -38.41 -6.80 -22.94
C LYS A 84 -39.90 -6.57 -23.24
N ILE A 85 -40.21 -5.69 -24.20
CA ILE A 85 -41.57 -5.22 -24.47
C ILE A 85 -42.49 -6.37 -24.89
N GLY A 86 -42.02 -7.25 -25.77
CA GLY A 86 -42.83 -8.38 -26.27
C GLY A 86 -43.24 -9.33 -25.14
N ALA A 87 -42.31 -9.67 -24.25
CA ALA A 87 -42.56 -10.55 -23.10
C ALA A 87 -43.52 -9.91 -22.08
N ALA A 88 -43.50 -8.59 -21.94
CA ALA A 88 -44.45 -7.84 -21.10
C ALA A 88 -45.85 -7.67 -21.74
N GLY A 89 -46.07 -8.19 -22.95
CA GLY A 89 -47.31 -8.02 -23.72
C GLY A 89 -47.52 -6.58 -24.19
N GLY A 90 -46.43 -5.82 -24.36
CA GLY A 90 -46.45 -4.50 -24.97
C GLY A 90 -46.48 -4.57 -26.50
N THR A 91 -46.88 -3.47 -27.12
CA THR A 91 -46.90 -3.33 -28.58
C THR A 91 -46.06 -2.13 -29.00
N CYS A 92 -45.54 -2.18 -30.23
CA CYS A 92 -44.67 -1.14 -30.78
C CYS A 92 -45.31 0.24 -30.63
N ARG A 93 -44.55 1.20 -30.08
CA ARG A 93 -44.93 2.57 -29.76
C ARG A 93 -46.01 2.74 -28.68
N ARG A 94 -46.44 1.67 -28.00
CA ARG A 94 -47.33 1.71 -26.83
C ARG A 94 -46.71 1.13 -25.58
N ALA A 95 -45.41 0.92 -25.61
CA ALA A 95 -44.63 0.49 -24.47
C ALA A 95 -43.23 1.08 -24.55
N LEU A 96 -42.61 1.28 -23.41
CA LEU A 96 -41.25 1.77 -23.25
C LEU A 96 -40.46 0.82 -22.36
N ASP A 97 -39.23 0.54 -22.77
CA ASP A 97 -38.21 -0.12 -21.95
C ASP A 97 -36.96 0.77 -21.94
N TYR A 98 -36.25 0.79 -20.82
CA TYR A 98 -35.05 1.62 -20.67
C TYR A 98 -33.88 0.78 -20.22
N THR A 99 -32.78 0.87 -20.95
CA THR A 99 -31.48 0.37 -20.50
C THR A 99 -30.55 1.56 -20.29
N TYR A 100 -29.83 1.56 -19.18
CA TYR A 100 -28.93 2.66 -18.83
C TYR A 100 -27.49 2.21 -18.95
N PHE A 101 -26.63 3.11 -19.42
CA PHE A 101 -25.17 2.91 -19.41
C PHE A 101 -24.49 4.09 -18.74
N GLN A 102 -23.41 3.85 -18.01
CA GLN A 102 -22.63 4.94 -17.42
C GLN A 102 -21.13 4.73 -17.57
N THR A 103 -20.42 5.85 -17.64
CA THR A 103 -18.97 5.94 -17.50
C THR A 103 -18.62 7.23 -16.78
N PHE A 104 -17.48 7.28 -16.12
CA PHE A 104 -16.98 8.49 -15.46
C PHE A 104 -15.76 9.00 -16.20
N VAL A 105 -15.79 10.25 -16.64
CA VAL A 105 -14.69 10.91 -17.34
C VAL A 105 -14.01 11.87 -16.37
N ASP A 106 -12.73 11.63 -16.09
CA ASP A 106 -11.93 12.49 -15.23
C ASP A 106 -11.17 13.50 -16.09
N VAL A 107 -11.47 14.79 -15.90
CA VAL A 107 -10.86 15.92 -16.61
C VAL A 107 -9.88 16.62 -15.67
N PRO A 108 -8.56 16.47 -15.85
CA PRO A 108 -7.56 17.07 -14.97
C PRO A 108 -7.62 18.59 -14.91
N ALA A 109 -7.09 19.17 -13.82
CA ALA A 109 -6.94 20.61 -13.69
C ALA A 109 -6.00 21.16 -14.78
N GLY A 110 -6.42 22.26 -15.42
CA GLY A 110 -5.68 22.86 -16.53
C GLY A 110 -5.92 22.19 -17.89
N THR A 111 -6.70 21.10 -17.97
CA THR A 111 -7.16 20.56 -19.25
C THR A 111 -8.12 21.53 -19.94
N GLN A 112 -7.78 21.94 -21.15
CA GLN A 112 -8.66 22.72 -22.00
C GLN A 112 -9.66 21.78 -22.69
N VAL A 113 -10.96 22.05 -22.55
CA VAL A 113 -12.04 21.28 -23.19
C VAL A 113 -12.65 22.13 -24.31
N ASP A 114 -12.18 21.92 -25.54
CA ASP A 114 -12.62 22.62 -26.74
C ASP A 114 -13.83 21.95 -27.40
N GLU A 115 -14.01 20.64 -27.18
CA GLU A 115 -15.13 19.83 -27.66
C GLU A 115 -15.35 18.61 -26.75
N PHE A 116 -16.61 18.24 -26.51
CA PHE A 116 -16.97 16.96 -25.88
C PHE A 116 -18.17 16.32 -26.57
N LYS A 117 -18.03 15.08 -27.04
CA LYS A 117 -19.08 14.36 -27.80
C LYS A 117 -19.19 12.91 -27.39
N ILE A 118 -20.37 12.32 -27.57
CA ILE A 118 -20.57 10.87 -27.52
C ILE A 118 -20.94 10.37 -28.92
N VAL A 119 -20.14 9.45 -29.45
CA VAL A 119 -20.29 8.88 -30.81
C VAL A 119 -20.83 7.46 -30.71
N PHE A 120 -21.96 7.22 -31.38
CA PHE A 120 -22.75 5.99 -31.33
C PHE A 120 -22.63 5.16 -32.60
N GLN A 121 -22.68 3.83 -32.45
CA GLN A 121 -22.85 2.89 -33.56
C GLN A 121 -23.85 1.79 -33.19
N GLY A 122 -24.61 1.32 -34.18
CA GLY A 122 -25.51 0.18 -34.04
C GLY A 122 -26.61 0.39 -33.00
N MET A 123 -27.08 1.62 -32.84
CA MET A 123 -28.21 1.97 -31.98
C MET A 123 -29.52 1.68 -32.69
N ASP A 124 -30.46 1.03 -32.01
CA ASP A 124 -31.73 0.59 -32.62
C ASP A 124 -32.81 1.68 -32.68
N ASP A 125 -33.02 2.38 -31.57
CA ASP A 125 -34.06 3.42 -31.43
C ASP A 125 -33.43 4.79 -31.15
N ALA A 126 -33.24 5.14 -29.86
CA ALA A 126 -32.66 6.42 -29.47
C ALA A 126 -31.96 6.36 -28.10
N SER A 127 -31.11 7.35 -27.88
CA SER A 127 -30.38 7.58 -26.64
C SER A 127 -30.48 9.04 -26.20
N ARG A 128 -30.44 9.26 -24.88
CA ARG A 128 -30.27 10.58 -24.25
C ARG A 128 -29.05 10.56 -23.34
N ILE A 129 -28.18 11.55 -23.48
CA ILE A 129 -27.00 11.72 -22.61
C ILE A 129 -27.34 12.70 -21.48
N THR A 130 -27.05 12.31 -20.25
CA THR A 130 -27.11 13.18 -19.06
C THR A 130 -25.73 13.25 -18.43
N ILE A 131 -25.24 14.47 -18.17
CA ILE A 131 -23.94 14.68 -17.52
C ILE A 131 -24.16 15.15 -16.09
N PHE A 132 -23.55 14.47 -15.12
CA PHE A 132 -23.53 14.85 -13.71
C PHE A 132 -22.10 15.21 -13.30
N ASN A 133 -21.96 16.32 -12.58
CA ASN A 133 -20.69 16.76 -11.99
C ASN A 133 -20.99 17.79 -10.89
N SER A 134 -19.94 18.46 -10.40
CA SER A 134 -20.06 19.48 -9.35
C SER A 134 -20.92 20.69 -9.75
N ALA A 135 -20.97 21.05 -11.04
CA ALA A 135 -21.83 22.12 -11.54
C ALA A 135 -23.26 21.64 -11.84
N HIS A 136 -23.44 20.35 -12.11
CA HIS A 136 -24.70 19.72 -12.47
C HIS A 136 -25.01 18.50 -11.57
N PRO A 137 -25.19 18.68 -10.25
CA PRO A 137 -25.36 17.56 -9.32
C PRO A 137 -26.65 16.75 -9.56
N GLY A 138 -27.69 17.40 -10.11
CA GLY A 138 -28.94 16.74 -10.51
C GLY A 138 -28.93 16.14 -11.93
N GLY A 139 -27.81 16.27 -12.65
CA GLY A 139 -27.70 15.91 -14.06
C GLY A 139 -28.22 17.01 -14.99
N GLN A 140 -27.52 17.26 -16.08
CA GLN A 140 -27.91 18.22 -17.09
C GLN A 140 -28.07 17.56 -18.45
N VAL A 141 -29.12 17.96 -19.17
CA VAL A 141 -29.44 17.57 -20.55
C VAL A 141 -29.59 18.84 -21.38
N VAL A 142 -29.18 18.80 -22.65
CA VAL A 142 -29.46 19.83 -23.66
C VAL A 142 -30.03 19.17 -24.91
N GLU A 143 -30.63 19.96 -25.81
CA GLU A 143 -31.23 19.46 -27.07
C GLU A 143 -30.25 18.60 -27.88
N GLY A 144 -28.97 18.98 -27.93
CA GLY A 144 -27.92 18.23 -28.62
C GLY A 144 -27.44 16.95 -27.93
N SER A 145 -27.96 16.64 -26.72
CA SER A 145 -27.69 15.39 -25.99
C SER A 145 -28.62 14.24 -26.43
N TYR A 146 -29.58 14.47 -27.31
CA TYR A 146 -30.46 13.43 -27.82
C TYR A 146 -29.92 12.90 -29.15
N VAL A 147 -29.88 11.58 -29.29
CA VAL A 147 -29.34 10.90 -30.45
C VAL A 147 -30.35 9.87 -30.91
N THR A 148 -30.70 9.87 -32.19
CA THR A 148 -31.54 8.83 -32.79
C THR A 148 -30.73 7.95 -33.72
N ARG A 149 -31.26 6.78 -34.04
CA ARG A 149 -30.66 5.86 -35.00
C ARG A 149 -30.33 6.57 -36.32
N ALA A 150 -29.09 6.44 -36.77
CA ALA A 150 -28.67 6.86 -38.10
C ALA A 150 -29.02 5.81 -39.16
N SER A 151 -29.04 6.25 -40.42
CA SER A 151 -29.04 5.34 -41.57
C SER A 151 -27.83 4.39 -41.52
N ALA A 152 -28.02 3.15 -41.97
CA ALA A 152 -27.01 2.10 -41.89
C ALA A 152 -25.65 2.58 -42.45
N GLY A 153 -24.59 2.44 -41.65
CA GLY A 153 -23.22 2.79 -42.03
C GLY A 153 -22.75 4.21 -41.65
N THR A 154 -23.60 5.05 -41.05
CA THR A 154 -23.20 6.37 -40.54
C THR A 154 -23.24 6.38 -39.01
N PRO A 155 -22.16 6.78 -38.30
CA PRO A 155 -22.23 6.99 -36.85
C PRO A 155 -23.20 8.12 -36.51
N SER A 156 -24.05 7.93 -35.51
CA SER A 156 -24.78 9.05 -34.89
C SER A 156 -23.91 9.64 -33.78
N ALA A 157 -23.99 10.93 -33.50
CA ALA A 157 -23.28 11.53 -32.38
C ALA A 157 -24.13 12.62 -31.72
N THR A 158 -23.80 12.95 -30.48
CA THR A 158 -24.28 14.19 -29.86
C THR A 158 -23.73 15.41 -30.60
N THR A 159 -24.32 16.57 -30.37
CA THR A 159 -23.62 17.83 -30.65
C THR A 159 -22.42 17.98 -29.70
N ASP A 160 -21.70 19.10 -29.81
CA ASP A 160 -20.73 19.47 -28.79
C ASP A 160 -21.43 19.75 -27.44
N LEU A 161 -21.06 18.99 -26.42
CA LEU A 161 -21.57 19.03 -25.06
C LEU A 161 -20.58 19.66 -24.07
N LYS A 162 -19.47 20.27 -24.53
CA LYS A 162 -18.42 20.80 -23.64
C LYS A 162 -18.93 21.72 -22.53
N ALA A 163 -20.02 22.46 -22.78
CA ALA A 163 -20.61 23.38 -21.80
C ALA A 163 -21.14 22.67 -20.55
N LEU A 164 -21.34 21.35 -20.62
CA LEU A 164 -21.80 20.51 -19.53
C LEU A 164 -20.66 19.86 -18.75
N VAL A 165 -19.42 19.92 -19.23
CA VAL A 165 -18.26 19.24 -18.66
C VAL A 165 -17.47 20.21 -17.78
N THR A 166 -17.04 19.76 -16.62
CA THR A 166 -16.19 20.53 -15.71
C THR A 166 -14.86 19.83 -15.48
N THR A 167 -13.85 20.55 -14.95
CA THR A 167 -12.68 19.91 -14.33
C THR A 167 -13.15 18.97 -13.20
N GLY A 168 -12.44 17.86 -13.03
CA GLY A 168 -12.77 16.78 -12.10
C GLY A 168 -13.61 15.68 -12.75
N ARG A 169 -14.34 14.93 -11.91
CA ARG A 169 -15.15 13.78 -12.31
C ARG A 169 -16.45 14.22 -12.99
N ASN A 170 -16.72 13.68 -14.19
CA ASN A 170 -17.96 13.87 -14.92
C ASN A 170 -18.62 12.51 -15.17
N ARG A 171 -19.75 12.23 -14.54
CA ARG A 171 -20.54 11.03 -14.82
C ARG A 171 -21.34 11.26 -16.10
N VAL A 172 -21.11 10.42 -17.09
CA VAL A 172 -21.84 10.40 -18.36
C VAL A 172 -22.80 9.23 -18.32
N VAL A 173 -24.10 9.50 -18.35
CA VAL A 173 -25.15 8.47 -18.41
C VAL A 173 -25.84 8.50 -19.76
N ILE A 174 -25.92 7.34 -20.41
CA ILE A 174 -26.74 7.10 -21.59
C ILE A 174 -28.03 6.44 -21.12
N THR A 175 -29.17 7.07 -21.38
CA THR A 175 -30.48 6.41 -21.33
C THR A 175 -30.80 5.91 -22.73
N GLN A 176 -30.71 4.60 -22.97
CA GLN A 176 -31.18 3.95 -24.19
C GLN A 176 -32.66 3.63 -24.02
N VAL A 177 -33.50 4.10 -24.93
CA VAL A 177 -34.92 3.79 -24.95
C VAL A 177 -35.21 2.76 -26.05
N ASP A 178 -36.02 1.77 -25.72
CA ASP A 178 -36.66 0.85 -26.65
C ASP A 178 -38.18 1.11 -26.61
N TRP A 179 -38.81 1.24 -27.77
CA TRP A 179 -40.27 1.38 -27.87
C TRP A 179 -40.92 0.34 -28.78
N CYS A 180 -40.22 -0.70 -29.24
CA CYS A 180 -40.80 -1.77 -30.05
C CYS A 180 -40.35 -3.17 -29.62
N PRO A 181 -41.23 -4.19 -29.71
CA PRO A 181 -40.94 -5.54 -29.22
C PRO A 181 -39.90 -6.31 -30.05
N VAL A 182 -39.28 -5.68 -31.05
CA VAL A 182 -38.36 -6.32 -31.99
C VAL A 182 -37.04 -5.59 -31.93
N GLY A 183 -36.03 -6.26 -31.37
CA GLY A 183 -34.70 -5.68 -31.22
C GLY A 183 -34.60 -4.67 -30.08
N ASN A 184 -33.44 -4.64 -29.45
CA ASN A 184 -32.94 -3.49 -28.72
C ASN A 184 -31.42 -3.59 -28.81
N GLN A 185 -30.73 -2.55 -29.25
CA GLN A 185 -29.29 -2.64 -29.49
C GLN A 185 -28.59 -1.30 -29.28
N LEU A 186 -27.39 -1.39 -28.68
CA LEU A 186 -26.38 -0.34 -28.69
C LEU A 186 -24.99 -0.98 -28.77
N GLN A 187 -24.42 -1.03 -29.99
CA GLN A 187 -23.14 -1.69 -30.25
C GLN A 187 -21.94 -0.89 -29.70
N SER A 188 -21.93 0.41 -29.95
CA SER A 188 -20.84 1.31 -29.57
C SER A 188 -21.34 2.63 -29.01
N ALA A 189 -20.76 3.09 -27.89
CA ALA A 189 -20.72 4.50 -27.52
C ALA A 189 -19.27 4.88 -27.14
N GLN A 190 -18.71 5.88 -27.82
CA GLN A 190 -17.36 6.38 -27.59
C GLN A 190 -17.40 7.82 -27.08
N VAL A 191 -16.66 8.09 -26.01
CA VAL A 191 -16.47 9.45 -25.48
C VAL A 191 -15.36 10.12 -26.29
N HIS A 192 -15.62 11.28 -26.87
CA HIS A 192 -14.64 12.07 -27.61
C HIS A 192 -14.41 13.41 -26.91
N LEU A 193 -13.14 13.78 -26.71
CA LEU A 193 -12.72 15.07 -26.19
C LEU A 193 -11.68 15.69 -27.13
N ASN A 194 -11.93 16.92 -27.58
CA ASN A 194 -11.07 17.65 -28.52
C ASN A 194 -10.72 16.84 -29.79
N GLY A 195 -11.69 16.12 -30.35
CA GLY A 195 -11.50 15.23 -31.51
C GLY A 195 -10.77 13.91 -31.24
N GLY A 196 -10.34 13.64 -30.01
CA GLY A 196 -9.70 12.39 -29.60
C GLY A 196 -10.66 11.47 -28.84
N ASN A 197 -10.59 10.16 -29.08
CA ASN A 197 -11.32 9.18 -28.29
C ASN A 197 -10.74 9.12 -26.86
N VAL A 198 -11.57 9.38 -25.85
CA VAL A 198 -11.26 9.15 -24.45
C VAL A 198 -11.45 7.67 -24.18
N THR A 199 -10.34 6.94 -24.18
CA THR A 199 -10.34 5.53 -23.87
C THR A 199 -10.71 5.31 -22.42
N ALA A 200 -11.34 4.18 -22.12
CA ALA A 200 -11.33 3.71 -20.76
C ALA A 200 -9.86 3.73 -20.30
N ALA A 201 -9.58 4.27 -19.10
CA ALA A 201 -8.39 3.88 -18.39
C ALA A 201 -8.43 2.36 -18.42
N VAL A 202 -7.50 1.74 -19.15
CA VAL A 202 -7.40 0.30 -19.21
C VAL A 202 -7.39 -0.09 -17.74
N PRO A 203 -8.39 -0.85 -17.21
CA PRO A 203 -8.14 -1.54 -15.96
C PRO A 203 -6.93 -2.36 -16.31
N VAL A 204 -5.76 -1.98 -15.78
CA VAL A 204 -4.49 -2.56 -16.19
C VAL A 204 -4.76 -4.03 -16.11
N ALA A 205 -4.78 -4.70 -17.29
CA ALA A 205 -5.15 -6.09 -17.33
C ALA A 205 -4.30 -6.76 -16.26
N SER A 206 -4.89 -7.67 -15.49
CA SER A 206 -4.30 -8.37 -14.35
C SER A 206 -3.03 -9.19 -14.70
N THR A 207 -2.35 -8.86 -15.78
CA THR A 207 -1.12 -9.39 -16.34
C THR A 207 0.11 -8.50 -16.08
N VAL A 208 -0.01 -7.30 -15.49
CA VAL A 208 1.14 -6.45 -15.10
C VAL A 208 1.37 -6.38 -13.58
N LEU A 209 0.33 -6.67 -12.79
CA LEU A 209 0.44 -6.76 -11.34
C LEU A 209 0.81 -8.18 -10.94
N GLY A 210 1.92 -8.31 -10.21
CA GLY A 210 2.26 -9.55 -9.53
C GLY A 210 1.17 -9.92 -8.49
N PRO A 211 1.18 -11.17 -8.01
CA PRO A 211 0.38 -11.56 -6.84
C PRO A 211 0.72 -10.67 -5.63
N PHE A 212 -0.20 -10.64 -4.66
CA PHE A 212 0.12 -10.05 -3.37
C PHE A 212 1.25 -10.80 -2.68
N LEU A 213 2.05 -10.07 -1.92
CA LEU A 213 3.08 -10.59 -1.04
C LEU A 213 2.54 -10.45 0.39
N PRO A 214 2.43 -11.55 1.16
CA PRO A 214 1.95 -11.48 2.53
C PRO A 214 3.09 -11.00 3.41
N THR A 215 3.05 -9.76 3.90
CA THR A 215 4.27 -9.11 4.42
C THR A 215 4.34 -8.96 5.93
N SER A 216 3.21 -8.72 6.58
CA SER A 216 3.08 -8.66 8.03
C SER A 216 1.73 -9.27 8.40
N HIS A 217 1.73 -10.38 9.12
CA HIS A 217 0.51 -11.17 9.37
C HIS A 217 0.57 -11.92 10.70
N GLY A 218 -0.58 -12.41 11.17
CA GLY A 218 -0.66 -13.19 12.40
C GLY A 218 -0.28 -12.38 13.64
N ASP A 219 0.39 -13.03 14.59
CA ASP A 219 1.02 -12.41 15.77
C ASP A 219 2.39 -11.80 15.43
N VAL A 220 2.35 -11.03 14.33
CA VAL A 220 3.43 -10.41 13.58
C VAL A 220 4.59 -11.36 13.25
N HIS A 221 4.28 -12.21 12.29
CA HIS A 221 5.26 -12.77 11.37
C HIS A 221 5.56 -11.73 10.27
N ILE A 222 6.84 -11.46 10.02
CA ILE A 222 7.28 -10.68 8.86
C ILE A 222 7.76 -11.62 7.76
N ARG A 223 7.30 -11.38 6.54
CA ARG A 223 7.88 -11.93 5.33
C ARG A 223 8.22 -10.76 4.40
N SER A 224 9.52 -10.57 4.18
CA SER A 224 10.02 -9.64 3.17
C SER A 224 9.45 -9.95 1.80
N THR A 225 9.56 -8.97 0.91
CA THR A 225 9.00 -9.07 -0.44
C THR A 225 9.71 -10.12 -1.28
N ASP A 226 10.98 -10.43 -1.00
CA ASP A 226 11.75 -11.47 -1.70
C ASP A 226 11.85 -12.77 -0.88
N GLY A 227 11.06 -12.88 0.21
CA GLY A 227 10.72 -14.14 0.87
C GLY A 227 11.56 -14.50 2.11
N LEU A 228 12.48 -13.64 2.56
CA LEU A 228 13.07 -13.73 3.91
C LEU A 228 11.97 -13.62 4.96
N ARG A 229 11.99 -14.49 5.99
CA ARG A 229 10.98 -14.55 7.04
C ARG A 229 11.62 -14.39 8.41
N TYR A 230 10.96 -13.67 9.30
CA TYR A 230 11.34 -13.56 10.70
C TYR A 230 10.14 -13.10 11.53
N ASP A 231 10.11 -13.50 12.78
CA ASP A 231 9.06 -13.10 13.73
C ASP A 231 9.56 -11.87 14.49
N PHE A 232 8.74 -10.82 14.65
CA PHE A 232 9.16 -9.59 15.35
C PHE A 232 8.08 -9.13 16.32
N GLN A 233 8.29 -9.46 17.59
CA GLN A 233 7.38 -9.17 18.70
C GLN A 233 7.78 -7.86 19.39
N ALA A 234 7.04 -6.78 19.12
CA ALA A 234 7.23 -5.51 19.79
C ALA A 234 6.03 -4.58 19.63
N ALA A 235 5.85 -3.64 20.56
CA ALA A 235 4.80 -2.62 20.45
C ALA A 235 5.34 -1.33 19.79
N GLY A 236 4.50 -0.67 18.99
CA GLY A 236 4.76 0.63 18.37
C GLY A 236 4.39 0.70 16.89
N ASP A 237 4.72 1.83 16.28
CA ASP A 237 4.51 2.05 14.86
C ASP A 237 5.80 1.71 14.09
N TYR A 238 5.68 0.93 13.03
CA TYR A 238 6.82 0.43 12.25
C TYR A 238 6.65 0.69 10.76
N LEU A 239 7.76 1.08 10.13
CA LEU A 239 7.85 1.29 8.69
C LEU A 239 8.07 -0.04 7.98
N LEU A 240 7.01 -0.58 7.37
CA LEU A 240 7.09 -1.83 6.62
C LEU A 240 7.86 -1.64 5.33
N ILE A 241 7.49 -0.62 4.54
CA ILE A 241 8.19 -0.26 3.30
C ILE A 241 7.98 1.21 2.94
N GLN A 242 9.00 1.84 2.36
CA GLN A 242 8.88 3.12 1.66
C GLN A 242 9.64 3.12 0.34
N SER A 243 9.17 3.89 -0.64
CA SER A 243 9.97 4.27 -1.79
C SER A 243 10.91 5.43 -1.43
N THR A 244 12.06 5.50 -2.09
CA THR A 244 13.07 6.55 -1.86
C THR A 244 12.60 7.97 -2.22
N ASP A 245 11.58 8.09 -3.08
CA ASP A 245 10.89 9.35 -3.38
C ASP A 245 9.79 9.72 -2.37
N GLY A 246 9.48 8.82 -1.42
CA GLY A 246 8.53 9.06 -0.34
C GLY A 246 7.05 9.05 -0.73
N GLU A 247 6.69 8.67 -1.96
CA GLU A 247 5.29 8.64 -2.42
C GLU A 247 4.59 7.30 -2.18
N VAL A 248 5.34 6.24 -1.89
CA VAL A 248 4.84 4.97 -1.36
C VAL A 248 5.39 4.83 0.05
N VAL A 249 4.51 4.81 1.06
CA VAL A 249 4.89 4.56 2.45
C VAL A 249 3.83 3.67 3.08
N VAL A 250 4.24 2.59 3.73
CA VAL A 250 3.36 1.65 4.44
C VAL A 250 3.87 1.50 5.87
N GLN A 251 3.01 1.82 6.83
CA GLN A 251 3.26 1.70 8.26
C GLN A 251 2.22 0.77 8.90
N ALA A 252 2.65 0.00 9.90
CA ALA A 252 1.77 -0.81 10.72
C ALA A 252 1.94 -0.44 12.19
N ARG A 253 0.81 -0.39 12.92
CA ARG A 253 0.77 -0.21 14.36
C ARG A 253 0.65 -1.57 15.03
N GLN A 254 1.68 -1.94 15.77
CA GLN A 254 1.75 -3.18 16.54
C GLN A 254 1.43 -2.90 18.01
N GLU A 255 0.55 -3.70 18.59
CA GLU A 255 0.19 -3.66 20.00
C GLU A 255 0.41 -5.05 20.61
N MET A 256 0.77 -5.11 21.90
CA MET A 256 0.89 -6.40 22.58
C MET A 256 -0.48 -7.07 22.69
N TRP A 257 -0.51 -8.40 22.56
CA TRP A 257 -1.72 -9.17 22.75
C TRP A 257 -2.13 -9.18 24.23
N ASP A 258 -3.37 -8.80 24.52
CA ASP A 258 -3.84 -8.57 25.89
C ASP A 258 -3.70 -9.81 26.79
N GLN A 259 -3.95 -11.00 26.23
CA GLN A 259 -3.90 -12.26 26.96
C GLN A 259 -2.48 -12.82 27.10
N ASN A 260 -1.55 -12.40 26.24
CA ASN A 260 -0.16 -12.82 26.27
C ASN A 260 0.76 -11.70 25.75
N PRO A 261 1.28 -10.83 26.63
CA PRO A 261 2.06 -9.65 26.22
C PRO A 261 3.48 -9.98 25.73
N LYS A 262 3.79 -11.26 25.50
CA LYS A 262 5.01 -11.71 24.81
C LYS A 262 4.87 -11.73 23.29
N VAL A 263 3.64 -11.66 22.79
CA VAL A 263 3.35 -11.59 21.36
C VAL A 263 2.61 -10.29 21.05
N SER A 264 2.77 -9.81 19.83
CA SER A 264 2.23 -8.56 19.31
C SER A 264 1.35 -8.83 18.10
N VAL A 265 0.46 -7.89 17.78
CA VAL A 265 -0.47 -7.97 16.66
C VAL A 265 -0.57 -6.61 15.98
N ASN A 266 -0.80 -6.58 14.66
CA ASN A 266 -1.16 -5.33 14.02
C ASN A 266 -2.60 -4.96 14.37
N ARG A 267 -2.82 -3.73 14.85
CA ARG A 267 -4.15 -3.17 15.18
C ARG A 267 -4.56 -2.01 14.29
N ALA A 268 -3.61 -1.43 13.56
CA ALA A 268 -3.88 -0.41 12.57
C ALA A 268 -2.83 -0.43 11.46
N GLY A 269 -3.19 0.12 10.31
CA GLY A 269 -2.26 0.38 9.21
C GLY A 269 -2.44 1.79 8.68
N ALA A 270 -1.35 2.41 8.26
CA ALA A 270 -1.37 3.69 7.58
C ALA A 270 -0.55 3.62 6.29
N MET A 271 -1.09 4.18 5.22
CA MET A 271 -0.46 4.17 3.90
C MET A 271 -0.54 5.54 3.25
N ARG A 272 0.58 6.01 2.72
CA ARG A 272 0.65 7.22 1.90
C ARG A 272 0.53 6.87 0.43
N VAL A 273 -0.60 7.22 -0.18
CA VAL A 273 -0.86 7.08 -1.61
C VAL A 273 -0.58 8.42 -2.30
N MET A 274 0.62 8.58 -2.86
CA MET A 274 1.12 9.88 -3.35
C MET A 274 1.17 10.92 -2.23
N SER A 275 0.30 11.94 -2.26
CA SER A 275 0.17 12.92 -1.17
C SER A 275 -0.98 12.61 -0.21
N ASP A 276 -1.86 11.66 -0.55
CA ASP A 276 -2.97 11.28 0.33
C ASP A 276 -2.51 10.28 1.38
N ILE A 277 -3.03 10.40 2.59
CA ILE A 277 -2.75 9.51 3.72
C ILE A 277 -4.05 8.80 4.11
N ILE A 278 -4.01 7.48 4.12
CA ILE A 278 -5.07 6.61 4.61
C ILE A 278 -4.63 6.00 5.93
N GLU A 279 -5.49 6.09 6.95
CA GLU A 279 -5.26 5.46 8.26
C GLU A 279 -6.47 4.57 8.57
N TRP A 280 -6.24 3.28 8.87
CA TRP A 280 -7.30 2.36 9.24
C TRP A 280 -7.02 1.72 10.59
N TYR A 281 -7.87 2.03 11.57
CA TYR A 281 -7.80 1.57 12.95
C TYR A 281 -8.86 0.51 13.23
N LEU A 282 -8.50 -0.54 13.98
CA LEU A 282 -9.44 -1.57 14.44
C LEU A 282 -9.88 -1.37 15.90
N LEU A 283 -9.17 -0.52 16.64
CA LEU A 283 -9.42 -0.18 18.04
C LEU A 283 -9.33 1.34 18.28
N PRO A 284 -10.04 1.87 19.31
CA PRO A 284 -11.02 1.17 20.15
C PRO A 284 -12.28 0.78 19.37
N GLU A 285 -12.68 1.65 18.44
CA GLU A 285 -13.69 1.39 17.42
C GLU A 285 -13.03 1.40 16.04
N LYS A 286 -13.63 0.65 15.12
CA LYS A 286 -13.12 0.59 13.75
C LYS A 286 -13.34 1.92 13.06
N ALA A 287 -12.27 2.57 12.61
CA ALA A 287 -12.32 3.92 12.03
C ALA A 287 -11.35 4.06 10.84
N LEU A 288 -11.80 4.77 9.80
CA LEU A 288 -11.02 5.05 8.60
C LEU A 288 -10.86 6.57 8.45
N TYR A 289 -9.66 7.01 8.13
CA TYR A 289 -9.34 8.41 7.90
C TYR A 289 -8.69 8.61 6.54
N LEU A 290 -9.02 9.72 5.88
CA LEU A 290 -8.35 10.25 4.69
C LEU A 290 -7.82 11.64 5.03
N ASN A 291 -6.50 11.82 4.96
CA ASN A 291 -5.82 13.08 5.25
C ASN A 291 -6.20 13.64 6.64
N GLY A 292 -6.25 12.76 7.64
CA GLY A 292 -6.66 13.07 9.02
C GLY A 292 -8.15 13.34 9.22
N GLN A 293 -8.97 13.32 8.18
CA GLN A 293 -10.42 13.49 8.28
C GLN A 293 -11.14 12.14 8.33
N PRO A 294 -12.07 11.92 9.28
CA PRO A 294 -12.79 10.66 9.37
C PRO A 294 -13.70 10.48 8.15
N ILE A 295 -13.67 9.29 7.57
CA ILE A 295 -14.56 8.89 6.49
C ILE A 295 -15.30 7.60 6.86
N GLY A 296 -16.47 7.39 6.27
CA GLY A 296 -17.16 6.10 6.38
C GLY A 296 -16.41 4.99 5.65
N MET A 297 -16.61 3.74 6.07
CA MET A 297 -16.10 2.59 5.31
C MET A 297 -16.72 2.60 3.90
N PRO A 298 -15.93 2.62 2.82
CA PRO A 298 -16.46 2.71 1.47
C PRO A 298 -17.40 1.52 1.17
N SER A 299 -18.54 1.80 0.52
CA SER A 299 -19.42 0.77 -0.03
C SER A 299 -19.07 0.40 -1.47
N SER A 300 -18.24 1.20 -2.12
CA SER A 300 -17.72 1.03 -3.48
C SER A 300 -16.33 1.65 -3.57
N ARG A 301 -15.65 1.47 -4.71
CA ARG A 301 -14.36 2.13 -4.97
C ARG A 301 -14.49 3.66 -4.85
N LEU A 302 -13.58 4.26 -4.10
CA LEU A 302 -13.49 5.70 -3.85
C LEU A 302 -12.19 6.25 -4.45
N ALA A 303 -12.31 7.23 -5.35
CA ALA A 303 -11.15 7.94 -5.88
C ALA A 303 -10.56 8.89 -4.82
N LEU A 304 -9.24 8.95 -4.77
CA LEU A 304 -8.49 9.82 -3.85
C LEU A 304 -8.06 11.13 -4.55
N PRO A 305 -7.94 12.26 -3.83
CA PRO A 305 -7.54 13.55 -4.39
C PRO A 305 -6.26 13.55 -5.23
N ALA A 306 -5.27 12.73 -4.86
CA ALA A 306 -3.97 12.61 -5.51
C ALA A 306 -3.95 11.57 -6.65
N GLY A 307 -5.13 11.13 -7.12
CA GLY A 307 -5.28 10.25 -8.28
C GLY A 307 -5.18 8.75 -7.97
N GLY A 308 -5.02 8.37 -6.70
CA GLY A 308 -5.16 6.99 -6.25
C GLY A 308 -6.63 6.58 -6.04
N ALA A 309 -6.85 5.40 -5.48
CA ALA A 309 -8.18 4.95 -5.06
C ALA A 309 -8.10 4.04 -3.83
N ILE A 310 -9.21 3.92 -3.11
CA ILE A 310 -9.42 2.86 -2.12
C ILE A 310 -10.68 2.06 -2.43
N GLU A 311 -10.71 0.80 -2.03
CA GLU A 311 -11.88 -0.06 -2.17
C GLU A 311 -12.00 -1.01 -0.98
N MET A 312 -13.19 -1.16 -0.42
CA MET A 312 -13.46 -2.11 0.65
C MET A 312 -14.11 -3.37 0.06
N LEU A 313 -13.37 -4.47 0.08
CA LEU A 313 -13.87 -5.79 -0.30
C LEU A 313 -14.22 -6.59 0.96
N ARG A 314 -15.28 -7.40 0.89
CA ARG A 314 -15.70 -8.27 2.00
C ARG A 314 -15.83 -9.69 1.52
N ALA A 315 -15.19 -10.63 2.21
CA ALA A 315 -15.22 -12.05 1.89
C ALA A 315 -15.36 -12.86 3.18
N GLY A 316 -16.56 -13.44 3.41
CA GLY A 316 -16.87 -14.15 4.65
C GLY A 316 -16.66 -13.25 5.87
N ASN A 317 -15.75 -13.66 6.75
CA ASN A 317 -15.42 -12.94 7.99
C ASN A 317 -14.22 -11.97 7.86
N LYS A 318 -13.72 -11.76 6.64
CA LYS A 318 -12.59 -10.85 6.35
C LYS A 318 -13.11 -9.56 5.70
N GLU A 319 -12.59 -8.42 6.14
CA GLU A 319 -12.71 -7.16 5.40
C GLU A 319 -11.33 -6.77 4.85
N MET A 320 -11.26 -6.44 3.57
CA MET A 320 -10.03 -6.14 2.85
C MET A 320 -10.11 -4.71 2.31
N LEU A 321 -9.32 -3.80 2.88
CA LEU A 321 -9.15 -2.46 2.35
C LEU A 321 -8.01 -2.47 1.33
N MET A 322 -8.39 -2.27 0.07
CA MET A 322 -7.49 -2.16 -1.07
C MET A 322 -7.11 -0.70 -1.27
N LEU A 323 -5.82 -0.44 -1.55
CA LEU A 323 -5.29 0.89 -1.85
C LEU A 323 -4.51 0.84 -3.16
N TYR A 324 -4.91 1.68 -4.09
CA TYR A 324 -4.37 1.74 -5.44
C TYR A 324 -3.65 3.07 -5.63
N TRP A 325 -2.36 3.02 -5.95
CA TRP A 325 -1.63 4.19 -6.42
C TRP A 325 -2.06 4.54 -7.85
N PRO A 326 -1.83 5.77 -8.33
CA PRO A 326 -2.14 6.15 -9.70
C PRO A 326 -1.56 5.17 -10.71
N ASN A 327 -2.32 4.88 -11.78
CA ASN A 327 -1.96 3.89 -12.80
C ASN A 327 -1.65 2.49 -12.25
N GLU A 328 -2.14 2.19 -11.04
CA GLU A 328 -1.90 0.95 -10.29
C GLU A 328 -0.41 0.67 -10.05
N SER A 329 0.45 1.70 -10.04
CA SER A 329 1.92 1.55 -9.91
C SER A 329 2.38 0.79 -8.67
N PHE A 330 1.52 0.74 -7.67
CA PHE A 330 1.66 -0.02 -6.43
C PHE A 330 0.26 -0.35 -5.91
N THR A 331 0.11 -1.48 -5.21
CA THR A 331 -1.14 -1.78 -4.48
C THR A 331 -0.81 -2.23 -3.07
N GLY A 332 -1.49 -1.65 -2.09
CA GLY A 332 -1.53 -2.13 -0.72
C GLY A 332 -2.85 -2.84 -0.43
N ARG A 333 -2.80 -3.84 0.44
CA ARG A 333 -3.99 -4.54 0.96
C ARG A 333 -3.84 -4.69 2.46
N MET A 334 -4.81 -4.14 3.20
CA MET A 334 -4.97 -4.39 4.62
C MET A 334 -6.14 -5.35 4.81
N VAL A 335 -5.97 -6.42 5.58
CA VAL A 335 -7.00 -7.44 5.82
C VAL A 335 -7.32 -7.46 7.30
N SER A 336 -8.57 -7.19 7.68
CA SER A 336 -9.00 -7.21 9.09
C SER A 336 -9.83 -8.45 9.43
N TYR A 337 -9.67 -8.93 10.66
CA TYR A 337 -10.31 -10.13 11.19
C TYR A 337 -11.25 -9.82 12.37
N PRO A 338 -12.16 -10.74 12.75
CA PRO A 338 -13.13 -10.54 13.83
C PRO A 338 -12.51 -10.26 15.20
N ASN A 339 -11.32 -10.79 15.49
CA ASN A 339 -10.56 -10.54 16.72
C ASN A 339 -9.82 -9.19 16.72
N LYS A 340 -10.12 -8.33 15.75
CA LYS A 340 -9.60 -6.97 15.57
C LYS A 340 -8.09 -6.93 15.30
N THR A 341 -7.53 -7.96 14.68
CA THR A 341 -6.16 -7.94 14.14
C THR A 341 -6.16 -7.62 12.65
N MET A 342 -4.99 -7.27 12.11
CA MET A 342 -4.79 -6.88 10.73
C MET A 342 -3.60 -7.61 10.10
N ASP A 343 -3.75 -8.08 8.87
CA ASP A 343 -2.63 -8.43 8.00
C ASP A 343 -2.37 -7.28 7.02
N VAL A 344 -1.11 -7.06 6.68
CA VAL A 344 -0.67 -6.07 5.71
C VAL A 344 0.09 -6.77 4.58
N GLU A 345 -0.35 -6.49 3.36
CA GLU A 345 0.19 -7.08 2.15
C GLU A 345 0.42 -6.01 1.10
N VAL A 346 1.40 -6.24 0.23
CA VAL A 346 1.74 -5.32 -0.85
C VAL A 346 1.95 -6.07 -2.15
N ARG A 347 1.83 -5.36 -3.28
CA ARG A 347 2.34 -5.82 -4.56
C ARG A 347 2.86 -4.65 -5.38
N LYS A 348 3.95 -4.90 -6.12
CA LYS A 348 4.59 -3.96 -7.05
C LYS A 348 4.30 -4.36 -8.49
N ILE A 349 4.31 -3.36 -9.37
CA ILE A 349 4.38 -3.56 -10.81
C ILE A 349 5.80 -4.02 -11.21
N VAL A 350 5.88 -5.08 -12.00
CA VAL A 350 7.11 -5.76 -12.47
C VAL A 350 8.17 -4.81 -13.10
N SER A 351 7.80 -3.60 -13.52
CA SER A 351 8.68 -2.61 -14.18
C SER A 351 8.70 -1.21 -13.56
N SER A 352 8.55 -1.08 -12.23
CA SER A 352 8.71 0.23 -11.56
C SER A 352 10.20 0.61 -11.36
N PRO A 353 10.62 1.84 -11.71
CA PRO A 353 11.98 2.32 -11.49
C PRO A 353 12.27 2.69 -10.02
N ARG A 354 11.28 2.59 -9.13
CA ARG A 354 11.43 2.94 -7.72
C ARG A 354 12.27 1.89 -6.99
N THR A 355 13.12 2.38 -6.10
CA THR A 355 13.80 1.57 -5.09
C THR A 355 13.05 1.70 -3.77
N TYR A 356 13.07 0.63 -2.98
CA TYR A 356 12.37 0.56 -1.71
C TYR A 356 13.31 0.22 -0.57
N GLU A 357 12.88 0.50 0.66
CA GLU A 357 13.54 0.09 1.89
C GLU A 357 12.50 -0.04 3.02
N GLY A 358 12.77 -0.90 4.00
CA GLY A 358 11.91 -1.06 5.18
C GLY A 358 12.09 -2.43 5.84
N MET A 359 11.25 -2.74 6.83
CA MET A 359 11.25 -4.05 7.49
C MET A 359 11.01 -5.21 6.52
N ILE A 360 10.27 -4.98 5.44
CA ILE A 360 9.92 -6.03 4.48
C ILE A 360 10.91 -6.09 3.30
N GLY A 361 12.10 -5.50 3.45
CA GLY A 361 13.18 -5.56 2.46
C GLY A 361 13.17 -4.39 1.47
N ASN A 362 13.86 -4.57 0.35
CA ASN A 362 14.04 -3.55 -0.70
C ASN A 362 13.35 -3.90 -2.03
N MET A 363 12.80 -5.11 -2.13
CA MET A 363 12.00 -5.56 -3.28
C MET A 363 12.80 -5.53 -4.59
N ASP A 364 14.05 -6.01 -4.53
CA ASP A 364 14.99 -6.10 -5.65
C ASP A 364 15.12 -7.52 -6.23
N GLY A 365 14.49 -8.51 -5.58
CA GLY A 365 14.50 -9.93 -5.96
C GLY A 365 15.63 -10.73 -5.32
N ASP A 366 16.46 -10.12 -4.46
CA ASP A 366 17.56 -10.77 -3.74
C ASP A 366 17.29 -10.83 -2.23
N ARG A 367 16.65 -11.95 -1.84
CA ARG A 367 16.39 -12.34 -0.45
C ARG A 367 17.59 -12.20 0.49
N ALA A 368 18.82 -12.39 0.01
CA ALA A 368 19.99 -12.38 0.88
C ALA A 368 20.29 -10.99 1.46
N ASN A 369 19.73 -9.94 0.86
CA ASN A 369 19.99 -8.56 1.24
C ASN A 369 18.78 -7.89 1.93
N ASP A 370 17.65 -8.58 2.10
CA ASP A 370 16.40 -8.04 2.67
C ASP A 370 16.48 -7.66 4.15
N MET A 371 17.42 -8.21 4.91
CA MET A 371 17.61 -7.88 6.32
C MET A 371 18.39 -6.57 6.50
N GLN A 372 17.75 -5.45 6.17
CA GLN A 372 18.37 -4.13 6.17
C GLN A 372 18.04 -3.39 7.47
N ILE A 373 19.03 -2.69 8.04
CA ILE A 373 18.74 -1.61 9.00
C ILE A 373 18.58 -0.30 8.24
N ARG A 374 17.82 0.63 8.82
CA ARG A 374 17.64 1.97 8.27
C ARG A 374 18.99 2.63 7.97
N GLY A 375 19.17 3.10 6.72
CA GLY A 375 20.44 3.66 6.24
C GLY A 375 21.33 2.68 5.46
N GLY A 376 20.85 1.47 5.20
CA GLY A 376 21.33 0.65 4.07
C GLY A 376 22.42 -0.39 4.37
N ALA A 377 22.76 -0.63 5.63
CA ALA A 377 23.59 -1.80 5.98
C ALA A 377 22.70 -3.05 6.03
N SER A 378 22.93 -4.02 5.14
CA SER A 378 22.36 -5.35 5.28
C SER A 378 23.11 -6.12 6.38
N LEU A 379 22.36 -6.76 7.28
CA LEU A 379 22.92 -7.69 8.28
C LEU A 379 23.17 -9.10 7.71
N GLY A 380 22.91 -9.29 6.40
CA GLY A 380 22.95 -10.60 5.74
C GLY A 380 21.81 -11.51 6.18
N ALA A 381 21.88 -12.80 5.83
CA ALA A 381 20.80 -13.76 6.08
C ALA A 381 20.83 -14.40 7.50
N SER A 382 21.67 -13.93 8.42
CA SER A 382 21.81 -14.55 9.75
C SER A 382 20.74 -14.02 10.70
N LEU A 383 19.66 -14.79 10.88
CA LEU A 383 18.53 -14.48 11.75
C LEU A 383 18.81 -14.91 13.19
N THR A 384 19.40 -14.04 14.00
CA THR A 384 19.41 -14.15 15.48
C THR A 384 18.35 -13.23 16.09
N ASN A 385 17.87 -13.54 17.30
CA ASN A 385 16.93 -12.65 18.01
C ASN A 385 17.48 -11.21 18.12
N ASP A 386 18.77 -11.05 18.37
CA ASP A 386 19.43 -9.74 18.42
C ASP A 386 19.41 -9.02 17.07
N SER A 387 19.67 -9.74 15.96
CA SER A 387 19.60 -9.16 14.62
C SER A 387 18.19 -8.73 14.22
N ILE A 388 17.18 -9.53 14.60
CA ILE A 388 15.76 -9.26 14.37
C ILE A 388 15.32 -8.01 15.16
N ALA A 389 15.63 -7.99 16.46
CA ALA A 389 15.34 -6.85 17.33
C ALA A 389 15.99 -5.57 16.76
N ARG A 390 17.26 -5.65 16.34
CA ARG A 390 17.98 -4.52 15.75
C ARG A 390 17.35 -4.02 14.46
N VAL A 391 16.95 -4.92 13.56
CA VAL A 391 16.28 -4.56 12.30
C VAL A 391 14.96 -3.86 12.58
N GLY A 392 14.07 -4.49 13.36
CA GLY A 392 12.76 -3.94 13.66
C GLY A 392 12.83 -2.58 14.37
N GLU A 393 13.71 -2.45 15.37
CA GLU A 393 13.91 -1.16 16.07
C GLU A 393 14.48 -0.06 15.16
N SER A 394 15.34 -0.40 14.19
CA SER A 394 15.85 0.58 13.24
C SER A 394 14.75 1.18 12.34
N TRP A 395 13.67 0.41 12.13
CA TRP A 395 12.52 0.78 11.32
C TRP A 395 11.33 1.29 12.14
N ARG A 396 11.48 1.48 13.45
CA ARG A 396 10.50 2.18 14.27
C ARG A 396 10.23 3.57 13.67
N VAL A 397 8.94 3.89 13.54
CA VAL A 397 8.49 5.16 12.97
C VAL A 397 8.80 6.29 13.95
N ARG A 398 9.44 7.33 13.44
CA ARG A 398 9.73 8.55 14.20
C ARG A 398 8.53 9.48 14.19
N ALA A 399 8.40 10.34 15.20
CA ALA A 399 7.26 11.26 15.31
C ALA A 399 7.07 12.16 14.06
N ASN A 400 8.16 12.59 13.42
CA ASN A 400 8.13 13.40 12.20
C ASN A 400 7.88 12.60 10.90
N GLU A 401 7.93 11.27 10.98
CA GLU A 401 7.73 10.35 9.86
C GLU A 401 6.36 9.64 9.95
N SER A 402 5.66 9.77 11.08
CA SER A 402 4.39 9.09 11.35
C SER A 402 3.31 9.54 10.37
N LEU A 403 2.66 8.56 9.76
CA LEU A 403 1.42 8.76 9.03
C LEU A 403 0.20 8.75 9.97
N PHE A 404 0.34 8.14 11.14
CA PHE A 404 -0.72 8.09 12.14
C PHE A 404 -0.88 9.45 12.82
N THR A 405 -2.10 9.98 12.76
CA THR A 405 -2.51 11.24 13.38
C THR A 405 -3.22 11.04 14.71
N ARG A 406 -3.64 9.80 15.02
CA ARG A 406 -4.25 9.46 16.31
C ARG A 406 -3.21 8.99 17.30
N ASP A 407 -3.33 9.50 18.53
CA ASP A 407 -2.50 9.11 19.66
C ASP A 407 -2.43 7.59 19.78
N HIS A 408 -1.20 7.12 19.98
CA HIS A 408 -0.92 5.75 20.37
C HIS A 408 -1.04 5.69 21.90
N PRO A 409 -1.73 4.71 22.52
CA PRO A 409 -1.57 4.48 23.94
C PRO A 409 -0.09 4.17 24.17
N ALA A 410 0.66 5.05 24.87
CA ALA A 410 2.12 4.97 24.93
C ALA A 410 2.57 3.50 25.06
N PRO A 411 3.29 2.95 24.07
CA PRO A 411 3.77 1.59 24.21
C PRO A 411 4.74 1.67 25.38
N THR A 412 4.42 1.00 26.48
CA THR A 412 5.45 0.68 27.46
C THR A 412 6.47 -0.08 26.62
N ALA A 413 7.64 0.52 26.37
CA ALA A 413 8.65 -0.06 25.50
C ALA A 413 9.13 -1.37 26.13
N VAL A 414 8.39 -2.46 25.88
CA VAL A 414 8.84 -3.80 26.18
C VAL A 414 9.85 -4.08 25.09
N ALA A 415 11.12 -4.11 25.48
CA ALA A 415 12.23 -4.31 24.56
C ALA A 415 12.01 -5.59 23.75
N ALA A 416 12.19 -5.50 22.43
CA ALA A 416 12.10 -6.58 21.44
C ALA A 416 13.12 -7.73 21.65
N ASN A 417 13.77 -7.83 22.81
CA ASN A 417 14.86 -8.78 23.05
C ASN A 417 14.35 -10.21 23.36
N ASP A 418 13.08 -10.36 23.74
CA ASP A 418 12.43 -11.67 23.90
C ASP A 418 11.58 -11.93 22.65
N GLN A 419 12.12 -12.73 21.71
CA GLN A 419 11.43 -13.20 20.51
C GLN A 419 11.05 -14.67 20.73
N PRO A 420 9.91 -14.96 21.39
CA PRO A 420 9.53 -16.32 21.74
C PRO A 420 9.33 -17.19 20.50
N GLY A 421 9.92 -18.39 20.50
CA GLY A 421 9.79 -19.36 19.43
C GLY A 421 8.86 -20.52 19.78
N MET A 422 8.65 -21.43 18.82
CA MET A 422 7.81 -22.63 18.99
C MET A 422 8.17 -23.49 20.22
N ALA A 423 9.43 -23.47 20.65
CA ALA A 423 9.91 -24.22 21.81
C ALA A 423 9.45 -23.63 23.16
N ASP A 424 9.08 -22.34 23.18
CA ASP A 424 8.63 -21.63 24.38
C ASP A 424 7.14 -21.86 24.68
N LEU A 425 6.42 -22.49 23.75
CA LEU A 425 5.00 -22.79 23.86
C LEU A 425 4.72 -24.11 24.60
N ASP A 426 3.65 -24.10 25.40
CA ASP A 426 3.12 -25.30 26.05
C ASP A 426 2.84 -26.41 25.03
N SER A 427 3.26 -27.64 25.34
CA SER A 427 3.20 -28.75 24.40
C SER A 427 1.77 -29.22 24.13
N ALA A 428 0.86 -29.14 25.12
CA ALA A 428 -0.54 -29.49 24.93
C ALA A 428 -1.27 -28.42 24.11
N ALA A 429 -0.97 -27.14 24.35
CA ALA A 429 -1.46 -26.03 23.53
C ALA A 429 -1.02 -26.18 22.05
N ARG A 430 0.26 -26.49 21.80
CA ARG A 430 0.77 -26.77 20.45
C ARG A 430 0.06 -27.93 19.76
N GLN A 431 -0.17 -29.04 20.46
CA GLN A 431 -0.88 -30.20 19.90
C GLN A 431 -2.34 -29.88 19.55
N LYS A 432 -3.03 -29.13 20.43
CA LYS A 432 -4.39 -28.67 20.15
C LYS A 432 -4.42 -27.74 18.93
N ALA A 433 -3.52 -26.76 18.89
CA ALA A 433 -3.41 -25.81 17.79
C ALA A 433 -3.10 -26.51 16.45
N ASP A 434 -2.18 -27.47 16.44
CA ASP A 434 -1.88 -28.31 15.26
C ASP A 434 -3.13 -29.02 14.71
N GLN A 435 -3.92 -29.63 15.58
CA GLN A 435 -5.18 -30.25 15.16
C GLN A 435 -6.17 -29.22 14.60
N THR A 436 -6.32 -28.07 15.26
CA THR A 436 -7.20 -26.98 14.81
C THR A 436 -6.80 -26.48 13.41
N CYS A 437 -5.52 -26.14 13.22
CA CYS A 437 -4.99 -25.61 11.97
C CYS A 437 -5.10 -26.61 10.80
N LYS A 438 -4.76 -27.89 11.03
CA LYS A 438 -4.92 -28.95 10.02
C LYS A 438 -6.38 -29.20 9.65
N THR A 439 -7.29 -29.18 10.63
CA THR A 439 -8.73 -29.36 10.39
C THR A 439 -9.30 -28.19 9.57
N ALA A 440 -8.72 -27.00 9.71
CA ALA A 440 -9.09 -25.82 8.91
C ALA A 440 -8.52 -25.82 7.48
N GLY A 441 -7.85 -26.89 7.05
CA GLY A 441 -7.33 -27.04 5.68
C GLY A 441 -6.00 -26.31 5.42
N ILE A 442 -5.27 -25.94 6.48
CA ILE A 442 -3.95 -25.34 6.33
C ILE A 442 -2.93 -26.46 6.05
N SER A 443 -2.31 -26.37 4.88
CA SER A 443 -1.43 -27.38 4.29
C SER A 443 -0.09 -26.82 3.81
N ASP A 444 0.00 -25.51 3.56
CA ASP A 444 1.28 -24.84 3.39
C ASP A 444 2.07 -24.91 4.70
N ALA A 445 3.33 -25.31 4.63
CA ALA A 445 4.12 -25.60 5.83
C ALA A 445 4.41 -24.35 6.67
N THR A 446 4.53 -23.19 6.04
CA THR A 446 4.75 -21.90 6.72
C THR A 446 3.47 -21.42 7.36
N ALA A 447 2.38 -21.43 6.59
CA ALA A 447 1.05 -21.10 7.09
C ALA A 447 0.68 -21.99 8.29
N LEU A 448 0.99 -23.29 8.20
CA LEU A 448 0.72 -24.24 9.28
C LEU A 448 1.54 -23.94 10.53
N ARG A 449 2.86 -23.70 10.39
CA ARG A 449 3.71 -23.31 11.54
C ARG A 449 3.18 -22.05 12.22
N ASN A 450 2.89 -21.00 11.43
CA ASN A 450 2.42 -19.72 11.94
C ASN A 450 1.07 -19.88 12.64
N CYS A 451 0.12 -20.61 12.02
CA CYS A 451 -1.16 -20.92 12.65
C CYS A 451 -1.01 -21.63 14.00
N ILE A 452 -0.13 -22.64 14.07
CA ILE A 452 0.11 -23.38 15.32
C ILE A 452 0.63 -22.44 16.39
N TYR A 453 1.61 -21.60 16.03
CA TYR A 453 2.20 -20.62 16.94
C TYR A 453 1.14 -19.62 17.40
N ASP A 454 0.49 -18.92 16.48
CA ASP A 454 -0.55 -17.92 16.74
C ASP A 454 -1.62 -18.46 17.69
N VAL A 455 -2.24 -19.60 17.34
CA VAL A 455 -3.35 -20.18 18.12
C VAL A 455 -2.88 -20.62 19.51
N ALA A 456 -1.69 -21.19 19.63
CA ALA A 456 -1.16 -21.64 20.91
C ALA A 456 -0.67 -20.49 21.80
N ALA A 457 -0.04 -19.46 21.22
CA ALA A 457 0.51 -18.32 21.92
C ALA A 457 -0.59 -17.35 22.39
N THR A 458 -1.62 -17.15 21.56
CA THR A 458 -2.70 -16.18 21.83
C THR A 458 -3.90 -16.82 22.52
N GLY A 459 -4.10 -18.13 22.33
CA GLY A 459 -5.31 -18.85 22.75
C GLY A 459 -6.54 -18.56 21.90
N ASP A 460 -6.41 -17.85 20.78
CA ASP A 460 -7.51 -17.42 19.90
C ASP A 460 -7.49 -18.18 18.57
N GLU A 461 -8.52 -19.00 18.33
CA GLU A 461 -8.64 -19.80 17.10
C GLU A 461 -8.93 -18.93 15.85
N THR A 462 -9.25 -17.64 16.01
CA THR A 462 -9.49 -16.71 14.89
C THR A 462 -8.25 -16.51 14.02
N PHE A 463 -7.03 -16.72 14.55
CA PHE A 463 -5.78 -16.63 13.80
C PHE A 463 -5.66 -17.65 12.66
N VAL A 464 -6.47 -18.72 12.68
CA VAL A 464 -6.65 -19.62 11.52
C VAL A 464 -6.99 -18.83 10.25
N LEU A 465 -7.76 -17.74 10.36
CA LEU A 465 -8.16 -16.92 9.20
C LEU A 465 -6.98 -16.14 8.59
N SER A 466 -6.02 -15.71 9.40
CA SER A 466 -4.78 -15.07 8.94
C SER A 466 -3.89 -16.10 8.25
N ALA A 467 -3.71 -17.28 8.83
CA ALA A 467 -2.95 -18.35 8.20
C ALA A 467 -3.57 -18.84 6.87
N GLN A 468 -4.90 -18.91 6.77
CA GLN A 468 -5.59 -19.19 5.50
C GLN A 468 -5.32 -18.09 4.47
N GLN A 469 -5.37 -16.81 4.87
CA GLN A 469 -5.06 -15.68 4.00
C GLN A 469 -3.61 -15.74 3.48
N PHE A 470 -2.66 -16.04 4.37
CA PHE A 470 -1.26 -16.24 4.00
C PHE A 470 -1.11 -17.38 2.99
N GLN A 471 -1.71 -18.54 3.25
CA GLN A 471 -1.68 -19.69 2.35
C GLN A 471 -2.26 -19.37 0.96
N GLU A 472 -3.42 -18.72 0.91
CA GLU A 472 -4.07 -18.29 -0.34
C GLU A 472 -3.16 -17.36 -1.14
N THR A 473 -2.51 -16.42 -0.44
CA THR A 473 -1.61 -15.43 -1.05
C THR A 473 -0.32 -16.07 -1.56
N VAL A 474 0.31 -16.96 -0.77
CA VAL A 474 1.50 -17.72 -1.20
C VAL A 474 1.19 -18.67 -2.35
N ALA A 475 0.01 -19.30 -2.36
CA ALA A 475 -0.39 -20.18 -3.46
C ALA A 475 -0.51 -19.45 -4.81
N ALA A 476 -0.75 -18.13 -4.78
CA ALA A 476 -0.77 -17.28 -5.97
C ALA A 476 0.64 -16.88 -6.48
N LEU A 477 1.71 -17.13 -5.71
CA LEU A 477 3.08 -16.79 -6.09
C LEU A 477 3.68 -17.74 -7.14
N PRO A 478 4.46 -17.22 -8.11
CA PRO A 478 5.26 -18.04 -9.01
C PRO A 478 6.16 -19.02 -8.24
N ALA A 479 6.36 -20.22 -8.78
CA ALA A 479 7.16 -21.24 -8.12
C ALA A 479 8.61 -20.81 -7.82
N ALA A 480 9.18 -19.92 -8.65
CA ALA A 480 10.51 -19.36 -8.44
C ALA A 480 10.59 -18.45 -7.19
N GLU A 481 9.53 -17.71 -6.88
CA GLU A 481 9.44 -16.84 -5.70
C GLU A 481 9.12 -17.62 -4.41
N ARG A 482 8.71 -18.89 -4.55
CA ARG A 482 8.58 -19.86 -3.46
C ARG A 482 9.85 -20.69 -3.24
N ALA A 483 10.80 -20.66 -4.18
CA ALA A 483 12.00 -21.48 -4.14
C ALA A 483 13.01 -20.94 -3.11
N GLY A 484 13.57 -21.81 -2.27
CA GLY A 484 14.52 -21.42 -1.22
C GLY A 484 13.87 -21.03 0.12
N GLU A 485 12.55 -21.09 0.24
CA GLU A 485 11.86 -20.99 1.53
C GLU A 485 12.13 -22.23 2.39
N VAL A 486 13.20 -22.22 3.18
CA VAL A 486 13.44 -23.23 4.20
C VAL A 486 12.46 -23.02 5.35
N VAL A 487 11.38 -23.79 5.38
CA VAL A 487 10.54 -23.88 6.59
C VAL A 487 11.35 -24.63 7.62
N GLU A 488 11.87 -23.92 8.61
CA GLU A 488 12.51 -24.55 9.77
C GLU A 488 11.54 -25.60 10.32
N PRO A 489 11.96 -26.89 10.43
CA PRO A 489 11.07 -27.94 10.89
C PRO A 489 10.47 -27.63 12.25
N ILE A 490 9.24 -28.10 12.49
CA ILE A 490 8.51 -27.97 13.77
C ILE A 490 9.34 -28.51 14.96
N ASP A 491 10.29 -29.42 14.69
CA ASP A 491 11.18 -30.07 15.65
C ASP A 491 12.59 -29.45 15.74
N VAL A 492 12.93 -28.46 14.89
CA VAL A 492 14.25 -27.82 14.94
C VAL A 492 14.21 -26.71 15.98
N GLN A 493 14.88 -26.98 17.10
CA GLN A 493 15.41 -25.93 17.95
C GLN A 493 16.14 -24.93 17.04
N VAL A 494 15.78 -23.64 17.08
CA VAL A 494 16.85 -22.63 17.11
C VAL A 494 17.75 -23.14 18.24
N PRO A 495 19.02 -23.52 17.98
CA PRO A 495 19.85 -24.10 19.03
C PRO A 495 19.69 -23.19 20.24
N PRO A 496 19.39 -23.72 21.45
CA PRO A 496 19.42 -22.88 22.62
C PRO A 496 20.77 -22.20 22.55
N ALA A 497 20.79 -20.86 22.53
CA ALA A 497 22.01 -20.12 22.67
C ALA A 497 22.74 -20.80 23.81
N THR A 498 23.85 -21.48 23.51
CA THR A 498 24.70 -22.07 24.54
C THR A 498 24.87 -20.97 25.55
N GLN A 499 24.29 -21.13 26.74
CA GLN A 499 24.06 -20.05 27.69
C GLN A 499 25.29 -19.15 27.76
N ALA A 500 25.30 -18.09 26.96
CA ALA A 500 26.08 -16.92 27.25
C ALA A 500 25.27 -16.28 28.36
N ALA A 501 25.89 -16.23 29.53
CA ALA A 501 25.29 -15.83 30.79
C ALA A 501 24.23 -14.73 30.57
N SER A 502 23.05 -14.96 31.15
CA SER A 502 22.03 -13.94 31.32
C SER A 502 22.62 -12.75 32.07
N GLY A 503 23.11 -11.78 31.30
CA GLY A 503 23.55 -10.47 31.73
C GLY A 503 22.95 -9.47 30.75
N GLY A 504 21.72 -9.05 31.01
CA GLY A 504 21.02 -8.11 30.13
C GLY A 504 21.79 -6.81 29.92
N GLN A 505 21.44 -6.13 28.82
CA GLN A 505 21.35 -4.67 28.58
C GLN A 505 21.71 -4.36 27.10
N GLY A 506 20.71 -4.36 26.21
CA GLY A 506 20.73 -3.79 24.84
C GLY A 506 21.73 -4.37 23.82
N ALA A 507 21.40 -4.37 22.52
CA ALA A 507 22.41 -4.52 21.47
C ALA A 507 23.13 -3.17 21.28
N GLY A 508 24.47 -3.19 21.26
CA GLY A 508 25.26 -1.97 21.08
C GLY A 508 25.03 -1.27 19.74
N LEU A 509 25.26 0.05 19.68
CA LEU A 509 25.29 0.91 18.50
C LEU A 509 26.16 0.37 17.36
N LEU A 510 27.32 -0.22 17.71
CA LEU A 510 28.25 -0.85 16.78
C LEU A 510 28.69 -2.21 17.34
N LEU A 511 28.67 -3.23 16.49
CA LEU A 511 29.09 -4.59 16.79
C LEU A 511 30.50 -4.90 16.26
N PRO A 512 31.16 -5.96 16.76
CA PRO A 512 32.50 -6.32 16.30
C PRO A 512 32.56 -6.61 14.78
N GLY A 513 33.46 -5.91 14.09
CA GLY A 513 33.64 -5.88 12.63
C GLY A 513 32.94 -4.72 11.92
N GLU A 514 32.13 -3.91 12.60
CA GLU A 514 31.36 -2.83 11.97
C GLU A 514 32.13 -1.51 11.86
N LYS A 515 31.92 -0.81 10.76
CA LYS A 515 32.49 0.52 10.49
C LYS A 515 31.41 1.58 10.53
N MET A 516 31.73 2.76 11.05
CA MET A 516 30.87 3.91 10.94
C MET A 516 30.98 4.55 9.57
N GLN A 517 29.84 4.98 9.04
CA GLN A 517 29.77 5.89 7.92
C GLN A 517 29.95 7.33 8.43
N ARG A 518 30.80 8.08 7.73
CA ARG A 518 31.01 9.51 7.99
C ARG A 518 29.72 10.30 7.74
N GLY A 519 29.44 11.28 8.60
CA GLY A 519 28.24 12.12 8.57
C GLY A 519 26.98 11.46 9.15
N SER A 520 26.97 10.13 9.34
CA SER A 520 25.81 9.40 9.86
C SER A 520 25.65 9.56 11.38
N ARG A 521 24.39 9.47 11.84
CA ARG A 521 24.00 9.53 13.26
C ARG A 521 23.58 8.14 13.75
N TYR A 522 24.23 7.66 14.79
CA TYR A 522 23.97 6.37 15.44
C TYR A 522 23.36 6.62 16.82
N SER A 523 22.03 6.57 16.92
CA SER A 523 21.28 7.05 18.09
C SER A 523 20.99 5.95 19.13
N MET A 524 21.15 6.29 20.41
CA MET A 524 20.80 5.44 21.56
C MET A 524 20.58 6.33 22.79
N SER A 525 19.59 5.99 23.62
CA SER A 525 19.36 6.65 24.92
C SER A 525 19.27 8.18 24.87
N GLY A 526 18.55 8.74 23.88
CA GLY A 526 18.38 10.19 23.72
C GLY A 526 19.60 10.94 23.19
N HIS A 527 20.65 10.21 22.77
CA HIS A 527 21.89 10.74 22.22
C HIS A 527 22.20 10.10 20.87
N TYR A 528 23.18 10.63 20.14
CA TYR A 528 23.74 9.96 18.96
C TYR A 528 25.26 10.07 18.90
N LEU A 529 25.90 8.98 18.48
CA LEU A 529 27.31 8.95 18.08
C LEU A 529 27.41 9.31 16.60
N THR A 530 28.39 10.12 16.22
CA THR A 530 28.63 10.46 14.81
C THR A 530 30.11 10.58 14.52
N PHE A 531 30.52 10.03 13.37
CA PHE A 531 31.82 10.30 12.80
C PHE A 531 31.69 11.49 11.86
N GLN A 532 32.10 12.66 12.32
CA GLN A 532 31.85 13.94 11.65
C GLN A 532 32.70 14.12 10.38
N GLU A 533 32.28 15.06 9.54
CA GLU A 533 33.00 15.39 8.30
C GLU A 533 34.44 15.85 8.54
N ASP A 534 34.70 16.51 9.67
CA ASP A 534 36.02 16.98 10.06
C ASP A 534 36.95 15.89 10.65
N GLY A 535 36.47 14.64 10.74
CA GLY A 535 37.21 13.51 11.31
C GLY A 535 36.96 13.28 12.79
N ASN A 536 36.17 14.13 13.47
CA ASN A 536 35.93 13.94 14.89
C ASN A 536 34.90 12.85 15.14
N LEU A 537 35.07 12.08 16.22
CA LEU A 537 34.07 11.13 16.71
C LEU A 537 33.40 11.74 17.93
N CYS A 538 32.09 12.02 17.82
CA CYS A 538 31.37 12.84 18.78
C CYS A 538 30.01 12.28 19.17
N ILE A 539 29.57 12.65 20.37
CA ILE A 539 28.25 12.41 20.92
C ILE A 539 27.55 13.74 21.11
N TYR A 540 26.28 13.77 20.69
CA TYR A 540 25.34 14.86 20.90
C TYR A 540 24.06 14.33 21.50
N LYS A 541 23.28 15.18 22.17
CA LYS A 541 21.87 14.90 22.44
C LYS A 541 21.09 14.92 21.13
N SER A 542 20.20 13.96 20.97
CA SER A 542 19.33 13.86 19.79
C SER A 542 18.34 15.03 19.70
N GLU A 543 17.95 15.58 20.85
CA GLU A 543 17.13 16.79 20.92
C GLU A 543 18.02 18.05 20.90
N GLY A 544 17.85 18.88 19.89
CA GLY A 544 18.52 20.18 19.77
C GLY A 544 20.02 20.13 19.45
N ASP A 545 20.55 18.97 19.06
CA ASP A 545 21.95 18.75 18.67
C ASP A 545 22.96 19.32 19.69
N GLN A 546 22.62 19.24 20.99
CA GLN A 546 23.51 19.75 22.04
C GLN A 546 24.73 18.84 22.18
N TRP A 547 25.92 19.43 22.10
CA TRP A 547 27.18 18.72 22.26
C TRP A 547 27.32 18.05 23.64
N VAL A 548 27.87 16.84 23.69
CA VAL A 548 28.11 16.07 24.92
C VAL A 548 29.57 15.68 25.11
N TRP A 549 30.17 15.00 24.13
CA TRP A 549 31.55 14.49 24.23
C TRP A 549 32.15 14.25 22.84
N CYS A 550 33.47 14.37 22.69
CA CYS A 550 34.19 14.00 21.47
C CYS A 550 35.58 13.44 21.79
N ILE A 551 36.19 12.69 20.87
CA ILE A 551 37.57 12.19 21.03
C ILE A 551 38.61 13.32 21.12
N ASN A 552 38.35 14.48 20.51
CA ASN A 552 39.23 15.64 20.60
C ASN A 552 39.20 16.38 21.95
N ASN A 553 38.38 15.91 22.92
CA ASN A 553 38.49 16.35 24.31
C ASN A 553 39.86 16.02 24.90
N ASP A 554 40.54 14.99 24.38
CA ASP A 554 41.97 14.80 24.58
C ASP A 554 42.73 15.58 23.49
N PRO A 555 43.45 16.67 23.85
CA PRO A 555 44.14 17.52 22.89
C PRO A 555 45.32 16.82 22.19
N SER A 556 45.73 15.64 22.66
CA SER A 556 46.78 14.84 22.02
C SER A 556 46.28 14.01 20.83
N VAL A 557 44.96 13.87 20.66
CA VAL A 557 44.36 13.07 19.57
C VAL A 557 44.31 13.89 18.28
N PRO A 558 45.03 13.49 17.21
CA PRO A 558 45.05 14.20 15.94
C PRO A 558 43.81 13.85 15.09
N TYR A 559 42.61 14.13 15.60
CA TYR A 559 41.34 13.67 15.00
C TYR A 559 41.12 14.11 13.54
N GLN A 560 41.75 15.20 13.08
CA GLN A 560 41.62 15.64 11.69
C GLN A 560 42.25 14.67 10.69
N SER A 561 43.13 13.75 11.13
CA SER A 561 43.67 12.69 10.26
C SER A 561 42.76 11.47 10.17
N SER A 562 41.69 11.40 10.98
CA SER A 562 40.80 10.26 11.04
C SER A 562 40.06 10.03 9.72
N HIS A 563 40.25 8.83 9.17
CA HIS A 563 39.65 8.37 7.92
C HIS A 563 38.50 7.37 8.15
N ALA A 564 38.64 6.45 9.12
CA ALA A 564 37.64 5.43 9.42
C ALA A 564 37.48 5.23 10.94
N VAL A 565 36.29 4.78 11.34
CA VAL A 565 35.99 4.31 12.70
C VAL A 565 35.41 2.90 12.60
N GLU A 566 35.96 1.97 13.36
CA GLU A 566 35.57 0.55 13.36
C GLU A 566 35.44 0.05 14.80
N MET A 567 34.39 -0.69 15.10
CA MET A 567 34.40 -1.57 16.26
C MET A 567 35.07 -2.88 15.84
N THR A 568 36.32 -3.11 16.22
CA THR A 568 37.12 -4.24 15.76
C THR A 568 36.69 -5.56 16.41
N ARG A 569 36.98 -6.69 15.75
CA ARG A 569 36.60 -8.03 16.22
C ARG A 569 37.23 -8.44 17.56
N ASP A 570 38.40 -7.91 17.89
CA ASP A 570 39.05 -8.14 19.18
C ASP A 570 38.49 -7.28 20.31
N GLY A 571 37.57 -6.34 20.02
CA GLY A 571 36.83 -5.58 21.02
C GLY A 571 37.32 -4.16 21.24
N ARG A 572 37.85 -3.50 20.21
CA ARG A 572 38.24 -2.07 20.29
C ARG A 572 37.35 -1.20 19.41
N LEU A 573 36.96 -0.05 19.92
CA LEU A 573 36.53 1.04 19.05
C LEU A 573 37.80 1.75 18.55
N LEU A 574 38.15 1.49 17.30
CA LEU A 574 39.38 1.95 16.65
C LEU A 574 39.07 3.04 15.63
N VAL A 575 39.79 4.15 15.72
CA VAL A 575 39.81 5.23 14.74
C VAL A 575 41.15 5.18 14.01
N THR A 576 41.14 5.13 12.69
CA THR A 576 42.36 5.04 11.87
C THR A 576 42.49 6.19 10.89
N ASP A 577 43.72 6.48 10.48
CA ASP A 577 44.03 7.38 9.37
C ASP A 577 43.86 6.69 8.00
N ALA A 578 44.08 7.44 6.91
CA ALA A 578 43.92 6.93 5.55
C ALA A 578 44.88 5.78 5.16
N ASN A 579 45.97 5.60 5.91
CA ASN A 579 46.94 4.52 5.72
C ASN A 579 46.67 3.32 6.65
N GLY A 580 45.61 3.38 7.47
CA GLY A 580 45.29 2.37 8.49
C GLY A 580 46.09 2.51 9.79
N GLY A 581 46.84 3.60 9.97
CA GLY A 581 47.51 3.93 11.23
C GLY A 581 46.49 4.31 12.31
N GLY A 582 46.69 3.86 13.56
CA GLY A 582 45.77 4.16 14.66
C GLY A 582 45.86 5.62 15.10
N VAL A 583 44.72 6.32 15.05
CA VAL A 583 44.57 7.71 15.54
C VAL A 583 44.09 7.72 16.98
N TRP A 584 43.11 6.86 17.29
CA TRP A 584 42.57 6.71 18.64
C TRP A 584 42.00 5.30 18.81
N GLN A 585 42.02 4.76 20.02
CA GLN A 585 41.38 3.48 20.32
C GLN A 585 40.89 3.41 21.76
N ALA A 586 39.82 2.64 21.98
CA ALA A 586 39.36 2.23 23.30
C ALA A 586 38.90 0.77 23.29
N PRO A 587 39.15 -0.02 24.35
CA PRO A 587 40.10 0.26 25.41
C PRO A 587 41.54 0.28 24.85
N ALA A 588 42.45 1.00 25.52
CA ALA A 588 43.86 1.04 25.13
C ALA A 588 44.57 -0.31 25.34
N ASN A 589 44.17 -1.05 26.37
CA ASN A 589 44.72 -2.35 26.76
C ASN A 589 43.59 -3.34 27.06
N ASN A 590 43.85 -4.64 26.91
CA ASN A 590 42.95 -5.73 27.27
C ASN A 590 41.56 -5.64 26.62
N PRO A 591 41.46 -5.51 25.28
CA PRO A 591 40.17 -5.54 24.62
C PRO A 591 39.51 -6.90 24.78
N GLN A 592 38.18 -6.92 24.85
CA GLN A 592 37.41 -8.15 25.00
C GLN A 592 36.67 -8.46 23.70
N PRO A 593 36.94 -9.62 23.05
CA PRO A 593 36.19 -10.02 21.87
C PRO A 593 34.68 -10.03 22.12
N GLY A 594 33.91 -9.59 21.13
CA GLY A 594 32.45 -9.48 21.28
C GLY A 594 31.96 -8.18 21.92
N THR A 595 32.86 -7.27 22.32
CA THR A 595 32.47 -5.96 22.88
C THR A 595 31.66 -5.15 21.86
N GLY A 596 30.63 -4.46 22.33
CA GLY A 596 29.82 -3.52 21.55
C GLY A 596 29.92 -2.08 22.07
N VAL A 597 29.51 -1.11 21.26
CA VAL A 597 29.49 0.32 21.59
C VAL A 597 28.13 0.74 22.13
N TYR A 598 28.04 1.49 23.22
CA TYR A 598 26.79 1.91 23.85
C TYR A 598 26.84 3.39 24.22
N ILE A 599 25.67 4.05 24.25
CA ILE A 599 25.52 5.35 24.90
C ILE A 599 24.48 5.20 26.02
N THR A 600 24.84 5.62 27.24
CA THR A 600 23.91 5.64 28.38
C THR A 600 22.94 6.82 28.30
N ASP A 601 21.87 6.80 29.10
CA ASP A 601 20.91 7.92 29.23
C ASP A 601 21.56 9.25 29.64
N ASN A 602 22.77 9.21 30.21
CA ASN A 602 23.56 10.38 30.58
C ASN A 602 24.56 10.82 29.49
N GLY A 603 24.51 10.21 28.31
CA GLY A 603 25.38 10.53 27.18
C GLY A 603 26.82 10.01 27.30
N THR A 604 27.07 9.04 28.17
CA THR A 604 28.39 8.40 28.32
C THR A 604 28.56 7.33 27.24
N LEU A 605 29.63 7.41 26.43
CA LEU A 605 30.11 6.32 25.58
C LEU A 605 30.67 5.19 26.46
N GLU A 606 30.18 3.98 26.28
CA GLU A 606 30.68 2.79 26.95
C GLU A 606 30.94 1.67 25.95
N LEU A 607 32.03 0.94 26.17
CA LEU A 607 32.30 -0.32 25.49
C LEU A 607 31.95 -1.43 26.45
N ARG A 608 30.97 -2.26 26.10
CA ARG A 608 30.46 -3.31 26.98
C ARG A 608 30.76 -4.68 26.38
N ALA A 609 31.38 -5.54 27.19
CA ALA A 609 31.62 -6.93 26.84
C ALA A 609 30.29 -7.69 26.72
N PRO A 610 30.26 -8.87 26.07
CA PRO A 610 29.07 -9.71 26.01
C PRO A 610 28.48 -10.06 27.39
N SER A 611 29.29 -10.03 28.45
CA SER A 611 28.85 -10.24 29.83
C SER A 611 28.09 -9.04 30.45
N GLY A 612 27.96 -7.93 29.72
CA GLY A 612 27.42 -6.66 30.21
C GLY A 612 28.42 -5.79 31.00
N ALA A 613 29.63 -6.32 31.27
CA ALA A 613 30.68 -5.58 31.95
C ALA A 613 31.20 -4.42 31.09
N VAL A 614 31.32 -3.24 31.71
CA VAL A 614 31.93 -2.07 31.07
C VAL A 614 33.44 -2.30 30.96
N VAL A 615 33.92 -2.46 29.72
CA VAL A 615 35.34 -2.64 29.38
C VAL A 615 36.04 -1.28 29.29
N TRP A 616 35.31 -0.26 28.87
CA TRP A 616 35.79 1.13 28.80
C TRP A 616 34.63 2.11 28.90
N SER A 617 34.89 3.28 29.47
CA SER A 617 33.95 4.39 29.61
C SER A 617 34.65 5.70 29.21
N SER A 618 33.92 6.59 28.54
CA SER A 618 34.36 7.97 28.23
C SER A 618 34.34 8.91 29.44
N ARG A 619 33.71 8.48 30.54
CA ARG A 619 33.74 9.13 31.86
C ARG A 619 34.68 8.42 32.82
#